data_AF-Q7VSJ0-F1
#
_entry.id   AF-Q7VSJ0-F1
#
_cell.length_a   1.000
_cell.length_b   1.000
_cell.length_c   1.000
_cell.angle_alpha   90.00
_cell.angle_beta   90.00
_cell.angle_gamma   90.00
#
_symmetry.space_group_name_H-M   'P 1'
#
loop_
_entity.id
_entity.type
_entity.pdbx_description
1 polymer ?
#
loop_
_entity_poly.entity_id
_entity_poly.type
_entity_poly.pdbx_seq_one_letter_code
_entity_poly.pdbx_strand_id
1 'polypeptide(L)'
;MKRLKKALARVANACLGILPPATTAERPNKAHNRHQPGTHAAILSPWRVYRIYARPGHLLLRNDQGRIYDLGIMKGVEPHLTYRLFTRGLKGQGFASRTLLLDDIARRIEDGEISDELLTLSECTAEPGADLDRGTHTDVSMRLAR
;
A
#
# COMPACT_ATOMS: atom_id res chain seq x y z
N MET A 1 -2.62 -38.37 15.73
CA MET A 1 -2.71 -36.90 15.65
C MET A 1 -1.31 -36.32 15.60
N LYS A 2 -0.83 -35.97 14.39
CA LYS A 2 0.55 -35.54 14.12
C LYS A 2 0.55 -34.11 13.60
N ARG A 3 1.48 -33.33 14.14
CA ARG A 3 1.66 -31.88 14.01
C ARG A 3 2.17 -31.53 12.60
N LEU A 4 1.48 -30.66 11.87
CA LEU A 4 1.99 -30.11 10.61
C LEU A 4 2.80 -28.84 10.92
N LYS A 5 4.13 -28.96 10.92
CA LYS A 5 5.06 -27.83 11.00
C LYS A 5 5.72 -27.63 9.63
N LYS A 6 5.59 -26.40 9.14
CA LYS A 6 6.52 -25.59 8.32
C LYS A 6 7.58 -26.33 7.48
N ALA A 7 7.56 -26.10 6.16
CA ALA A 7 8.71 -25.55 5.41
C ALA A 7 8.36 -25.42 3.91
N LEU A 8 8.02 -24.22 3.44
CA LEU A 8 8.05 -23.88 2.02
C LEU A 8 9.23 -22.92 1.82
N ALA A 9 10.37 -23.51 1.48
CA ALA A 9 11.59 -22.80 1.15
C ALA A 9 11.77 -22.77 -0.38
N ARG A 10 11.88 -21.54 -0.90
CA ARG A 10 12.69 -21.10 -2.05
C ARG A 10 12.88 -22.08 -3.21
N VAL A 11 12.23 -21.80 -4.34
CA VAL A 11 12.79 -22.07 -5.67
C VAL A 11 12.48 -20.89 -6.59
N ALA A 12 13.49 -20.07 -6.87
CA ALA A 12 13.53 -19.15 -8.00
C ALA A 12 14.96 -19.19 -8.57
N ASN A 13 15.14 -19.85 -9.71
CA ASN A 13 16.16 -19.48 -10.70
C ASN A 13 16.10 -20.42 -11.93
N ALA A 14 15.50 -19.91 -13.00
CA ALA A 14 15.72 -20.24 -14.41
C ALA A 14 14.78 -19.27 -15.16
N CYS A 15 15.23 -18.31 -15.96
CA CYS A 15 16.05 -18.50 -17.14
C CYS A 15 16.96 -17.27 -17.36
N LEU A 16 18.25 -17.45 -17.14
CA LEU A 16 19.29 -16.66 -17.79
C LEU A 16 19.82 -17.49 -18.95
N GLY A 17 19.55 -17.07 -20.19
CA GLY A 17 20.13 -17.71 -21.36
C GLY A 17 19.42 -17.29 -22.64
N ILE A 18 20.19 -16.64 -23.53
CA ILE A 18 19.86 -16.21 -24.90
C ILE A 18 19.38 -14.76 -25.00
N LEU A 19 20.34 -13.84 -24.93
CA LEU A 19 20.23 -12.50 -25.52
C LEU A 19 21.02 -12.49 -26.85
N PRO A 20 20.46 -11.97 -27.97
CA PRO A 20 21.21 -11.65 -29.18
C PRO A 20 22.08 -10.38 -28.99
N PRO A 21 23.15 -10.20 -29.81
CA PRO A 21 24.17 -9.18 -29.59
C PRO A 21 23.67 -7.75 -29.81
N ALA A 22 24.29 -6.83 -29.06
CA ALA A 22 23.97 -5.41 -29.00
C ALA A 22 24.16 -4.70 -30.34
N THR A 23 23.09 -4.07 -30.83
CA THR A 23 23.17 -2.99 -31.81
C THR A 23 23.13 -1.64 -31.09
N THR A 24 24.17 -0.86 -31.35
CA THR A 24 24.36 0.53 -30.94
C THR A 24 23.23 1.40 -31.48
N ALA A 25 22.50 2.10 -30.61
CA ALA A 25 21.65 3.23 -30.99
C ALA A 25 21.55 4.22 -29.83
N GLU A 26 22.16 5.37 -30.07
CA GLU A 26 22.01 6.73 -29.52
C GLU A 26 21.18 6.96 -28.24
N ARG A 27 21.81 7.66 -27.28
CA ARG A 27 21.15 8.32 -26.14
C ARG A 27 20.27 9.48 -26.64
N PRO A 28 19.02 9.58 -26.16
CA PRO A 28 18.38 10.86 -25.96
C PRO A 28 18.21 11.16 -24.46
N ASN A 29 18.42 12.44 -24.17
CA ASN A 29 18.28 13.17 -22.91
C ASN A 29 17.39 12.56 -21.81
N LYS A 30 17.93 12.58 -20.58
CA LYS A 30 17.20 12.49 -19.31
C LYS A 30 16.21 13.66 -19.18
N ALA A 31 15.07 13.56 -19.84
CA ALA A 31 13.87 14.22 -19.35
C ALA A 31 13.32 13.35 -18.21
N HIS A 32 13.04 13.98 -17.07
CA HIS A 32 12.35 13.34 -15.96
C HIS A 32 11.01 12.78 -16.47
N ASN A 33 10.98 11.47 -16.73
CA ASN A 33 9.74 10.72 -16.89
C ASN A 33 9.07 10.70 -15.51
N ARG A 34 8.36 11.79 -15.20
CA ARG A 34 7.19 11.76 -14.34
C ARG A 34 6.30 10.69 -14.95
N HIS A 35 6.30 9.49 -14.33
CA HIS A 35 5.48 8.37 -14.76
C HIS A 35 4.07 8.90 -14.99
N GLN A 36 3.67 9.05 -16.25
CA GLN A 36 2.26 9.16 -16.57
C GLN A 36 1.63 7.87 -16.04
N PRO A 37 0.56 7.95 -15.24
CA PRO A 37 -0.18 6.76 -14.87
C PRO A 37 -0.76 6.20 -16.16
N GLY A 38 -0.04 5.24 -16.74
CA GLY A 38 -0.50 4.51 -17.91
C GLY A 38 -1.82 3.87 -17.51
N THR A 39 -2.88 4.20 -18.23
CA THR A 39 -4.15 3.48 -18.19
C THR A 39 -3.89 2.07 -18.71
N HIS A 40 -3.29 1.23 -17.86
CA HIS A 40 -2.93 -0.15 -18.17
C HIS A 40 -4.20 -0.99 -18.20
N ALA A 41 -4.88 -0.99 -19.34
CA ALA A 41 -5.96 -1.92 -19.66
C ALA A 41 -5.50 -3.41 -19.63
N ALA A 42 -4.19 -3.66 -19.53
CA ALA A 42 -3.60 -5.00 -19.54
C ALA A 42 -3.78 -5.80 -18.23
N ILE A 43 -4.24 -5.17 -17.14
CA ILE A 43 -4.50 -5.87 -15.87
C ILE A 43 -5.82 -5.38 -15.29
N LEU A 44 -6.94 -5.86 -15.84
CA LEU A 44 -8.25 -5.80 -15.18
C LEU A 44 -8.32 -6.84 -14.04
N SER A 45 -7.32 -6.81 -13.15
CA SER A 45 -7.38 -7.59 -11.92
C SER A 45 -8.51 -7.01 -11.05
N PRO A 46 -9.37 -7.87 -10.48
CA PRO A 46 -10.33 -7.40 -9.48
C PRO A 46 -9.62 -7.01 -8.18
N TRP A 47 -8.33 -7.30 -8.03
CA TRP A 47 -7.54 -6.96 -6.85
C TRP A 47 -6.88 -5.59 -6.99
N ARG A 48 -7.03 -4.77 -5.96
CA ARG A 48 -6.30 -3.52 -5.75
C ARG A 48 -5.35 -3.71 -4.58
N VAL A 49 -4.14 -3.18 -4.74
CA VAL A 49 -3.13 -3.15 -3.69
C VAL A 49 -3.01 -1.73 -3.21
N TYR A 50 -3.05 -1.56 -1.89
CA TYR A 50 -2.84 -0.28 -1.23
C TYR A 50 -1.72 -0.40 -0.21
N ARG A 51 -1.03 0.71 0.01
CA ARG A 51 -0.08 0.87 1.12
C ARG A 51 -0.62 1.89 2.10
N ILE A 52 -0.72 1.51 3.36
CA ILE A 52 -1.19 2.37 4.45
C ILE A 52 0.03 2.84 5.23
N TYR A 53 0.15 4.14 5.44
CA TYR A 53 1.24 4.76 6.18
C TYR A 53 0.73 5.33 7.51
N ALA A 54 1.48 5.09 8.58
CA ALA A 54 1.29 5.75 9.85
C ALA A 54 2.31 6.89 10.02
N ARG A 55 1.85 8.13 9.88
CA ARG A 55 2.65 9.34 10.13
C ARG A 55 2.15 10.02 11.41
N PRO A 56 2.99 10.78 12.13
CA PRO A 56 2.50 11.58 13.25
C PRO A 56 1.31 12.45 12.81
N GLY A 57 0.16 12.25 13.44
CA GLY A 57 -1.08 12.97 13.13
C GLY A 57 -1.92 12.41 11.97
N HIS A 58 -1.36 11.59 11.09
CA HIS A 58 -2.00 11.23 9.82
C HIS A 58 -1.91 9.74 9.50
N LEU A 59 -2.99 9.23 8.91
CA LEU A 59 -3.04 7.94 8.23
C LEU A 59 -3.24 8.21 6.74
N LEU A 60 -2.31 7.71 5.92
CA LEU A 60 -2.32 7.94 4.48
C LEU A 60 -2.46 6.61 3.76
N LEU A 61 -3.13 6.63 2.61
CA LEU A 61 -3.30 5.46 1.74
C LEU A 61 -2.70 5.77 0.37
N ARG A 62 -1.76 4.95 -0.11
CA ARG A 62 -1.29 5.01 -1.51
C ARG A 62 -1.91 3.87 -2.30
N ASN A 63 -2.51 4.18 -3.44
CA ASN A 63 -3.05 3.16 -4.36
C ASN A 63 -1.99 2.61 -5.33
N ASP A 64 -2.40 1.67 -6.18
CA ASP A 64 -1.61 1.07 -7.24
C ASP A 64 -1.10 2.07 -8.29
N GLN A 65 -1.78 3.21 -8.45
CA GLN A 65 -1.37 4.31 -9.32
C GLN A 65 -0.39 5.30 -8.67
N GLY A 66 -0.01 5.07 -7.42
CA GLY A 66 0.86 5.97 -6.65
C GLY A 66 0.16 7.23 -6.13
N ARG A 67 -1.16 7.36 -6.30
CA ARG A 67 -1.95 8.46 -5.72
C ARG A 67 -2.12 8.26 -4.23
N ILE A 68 -2.12 9.36 -3.48
CA ILE A 68 -2.17 9.34 -2.02
C ILE A 68 -3.46 9.98 -1.54
N TYR A 69 -4.11 9.31 -0.61
CA TYR A 69 -5.40 9.67 -0.05
C TYR A 69 -5.29 9.83 1.45
N ASP A 70 -6.09 10.74 2.01
CA ASP A 70 -6.20 10.88 3.45
C ASP A 70 -7.15 9.83 4.00
N LEU A 71 -6.61 8.87 4.74
CA LEU A 71 -7.37 7.76 5.31
C LEU A 71 -7.96 8.14 6.68
N GLY A 72 -7.30 9.06 7.40
CA GLY A 72 -7.71 9.47 8.73
C GLY A 72 -6.57 10.00 9.59
N ILE A 73 -6.79 9.98 10.89
CA ILE A 73 -5.89 10.56 11.88
C ILE A 73 -5.39 9.51 12.87
N MET A 74 -4.12 9.63 13.24
CA MET A 74 -3.51 8.88 14.33
C MET A 74 -3.13 9.84 15.46
N LYS A 75 -3.47 9.49 16.69
CA LYS A 75 -3.21 10.29 17.89
C LYS A 75 -2.57 9.46 18.99
N GLY A 76 -1.94 10.16 19.93
CA GLY A 76 -1.24 9.56 21.06
C GLY A 76 0.23 9.31 20.77
N VAL A 77 0.89 8.68 21.73
CA VAL A 77 2.28 8.26 21.66
C VAL A 77 2.33 6.78 22.01
N GLU A 78 3.30 6.04 21.49
CA GLU A 78 3.49 4.64 21.87
C GLU A 78 3.79 4.57 23.38
N PRO A 79 3.15 3.65 24.14
CA PRO A 79 2.31 2.53 23.71
C PRO A 79 0.79 2.76 23.76
N HIS A 80 0.33 4.01 23.67
CA HIS A 80 -1.10 4.39 23.76
C HIS A 80 -1.56 5.10 22.49
N LEU A 81 -1.40 4.43 21.34
CA LEU A 81 -1.87 4.97 20.08
C LEU A 81 -3.37 4.73 19.88
N THR A 82 -3.98 5.67 19.17
CA THR A 82 -5.39 5.63 18.76
C THR A 82 -5.50 6.09 17.32
N TYR A 83 -6.53 5.66 16.62
CA TYR A 83 -6.86 6.19 15.30
C TYR A 83 -8.35 6.47 15.14
N ARG A 84 -8.64 7.33 14.17
CA ARG A 84 -9.97 7.50 13.61
C ARG A 84 -9.85 7.58 12.09
N LEU A 85 -10.55 6.70 11.39
CA LEU A 85 -10.68 6.75 9.94
C LEU A 85 -11.77 7.75 9.56
N PHE A 86 -11.58 8.42 8.43
CA PHE A 86 -12.61 9.28 7.87
C PHE A 86 -13.74 8.47 7.25
N THR A 87 -13.44 7.25 6.81
CA THR A 87 -14.43 6.27 6.36
C THR A 87 -15.19 5.70 7.55
N ARG A 88 -16.53 5.78 7.50
CA ARG A 88 -17.48 5.26 8.51
C ARG A 88 -17.25 5.70 9.97
N GLY A 89 -16.33 6.65 10.21
CA GLY A 89 -15.94 7.07 11.55
C GLY A 89 -15.33 5.96 12.40
N LEU A 90 -14.78 4.90 11.78
CA LEU A 90 -14.17 3.80 12.52
C LEU A 90 -13.03 4.29 13.40
N LYS A 91 -12.93 3.73 14.60
CA LYS A 91 -11.93 4.10 15.59
C LYS A 91 -11.33 2.87 16.24
N GLY A 92 -10.06 2.97 16.59
CA GLY A 92 -9.35 1.99 17.41
C GLY A 92 -8.50 2.70 18.45
N GLN A 93 -8.22 2.02 19.56
CA GLN A 93 -7.48 2.60 20.69
C GLN A 93 -6.67 1.54 21.44
N GLY A 94 -5.62 1.99 22.14
CA GLY A 94 -4.81 1.14 23.00
C GLY A 94 -3.73 0.35 22.26
N PHE A 95 -3.28 0.84 21.10
CA PHE A 95 -2.23 0.16 20.33
C PHE A 95 -0.84 0.49 20.86
N ALA A 96 -0.08 -0.56 21.16
CA ALA A 96 1.27 -0.44 21.70
C ALA A 96 2.30 0.09 20.68
N SER A 97 2.04 -0.07 19.38
CA SER A 97 2.92 0.40 18.32
C SER A 97 2.13 0.80 17.07
N ARG A 98 2.76 1.61 16.21
CA ARG A 98 2.20 1.96 14.89
C ARG A 98 1.91 0.73 14.04
N THR A 99 2.73 -0.31 14.13
CA THR A 99 2.54 -1.57 13.41
C THR A 99 1.24 -2.26 13.82
N LEU A 100 1.01 -2.43 15.14
CA LEU A 100 -0.23 -3.07 15.62
C LEU A 100 -1.49 -2.27 15.26
N LEU A 101 -1.37 -0.94 15.24
CA LEU A 101 -2.44 -0.06 14.78
C LEU A 101 -2.74 -0.29 13.29
N LEU A 102 -1.70 -0.34 12.46
CA LEU A 102 -1.83 -0.58 11.03
C LEU A 102 -2.37 -1.98 10.73
N ASP A 103 -1.97 -2.99 11.50
CA ASP A 103 -2.46 -4.37 11.37
C ASP A 103 -3.97 -4.45 11.63
N ASP A 104 -4.50 -3.71 12.62
CA ASP A 104 -5.95 -3.64 12.85
C ASP A 104 -6.68 -2.98 11.68
N ILE A 105 -6.13 -1.91 11.12
CA ILE A 105 -6.72 -1.24 9.95
C ILE A 105 -6.69 -2.16 8.73
N ALA A 106 -5.56 -2.82 8.46
CA ALA A 106 -5.42 -3.77 7.36
C ALA A 106 -6.44 -4.90 7.48
N ARG A 107 -6.56 -5.51 8.65
CA ARG A 107 -7.56 -6.56 8.93
C ARG A 107 -8.98 -6.09 8.62
N ARG A 108 -9.37 -4.88 9.05
CA ARG A 108 -10.72 -4.33 8.78
C ARG A 108 -10.98 -4.10 7.30
N ILE A 109 -9.97 -3.71 6.53
CA ILE A 109 -10.08 -3.56 5.08
C ILE A 109 -10.22 -4.94 4.42
N GLU A 110 -9.42 -5.92 4.84
CA GLU A 110 -9.49 -7.30 4.34
C GLU A 110 -10.84 -7.98 4.67
N ASP A 111 -11.39 -7.69 5.85
CA ASP A 111 -12.72 -8.11 6.29
C ASP A 111 -13.85 -7.39 5.53
N GLY A 112 -13.53 -6.37 4.73
CA GLY A 112 -14.48 -5.62 3.91
C GLY A 112 -15.25 -4.53 4.66
N GLU A 113 -14.83 -4.14 5.86
CA GLU A 113 -15.56 -3.16 6.68
C GLU A 113 -15.63 -1.77 6.04
N ILE A 114 -14.66 -1.40 5.18
CA ILE A 114 -14.56 -0.07 4.56
C ILE A 114 -14.19 -0.08 3.07
N SER A 115 -14.34 -1.21 2.38
CA SER A 115 -13.82 -1.39 1.00
C SER A 115 -14.36 -0.38 0.00
N ASP A 116 -15.67 -0.11 0.03
CA ASP A 116 -16.31 0.80 -0.91
C ASP A 116 -15.92 2.26 -0.63
N GLU A 117 -15.80 2.60 0.65
CA GLU A 117 -15.44 3.95 1.07
C GLU A 117 -14.01 4.32 0.69
N LEU A 118 -13.09 3.35 0.65
CA LEU A 118 -11.72 3.57 0.18
C LEU A 118 -11.68 4.12 -1.26
N LEU A 119 -12.66 3.76 -2.10
CA LEU A 119 -12.77 4.23 -3.48
C LEU A 119 -13.21 5.70 -3.57
N THR A 120 -13.80 6.23 -2.50
CA THR A 120 -14.36 7.57 -2.42
C THR A 120 -13.50 8.54 -1.61
N LEU A 121 -12.33 8.10 -1.16
CA LEU A 121 -11.43 8.94 -0.37
C LEU A 121 -10.99 10.18 -1.15
N SER A 122 -10.89 11.29 -0.43
CA SER A 122 -10.32 12.52 -0.96
C SER A 122 -8.83 12.35 -1.22
N GLU A 123 -8.40 12.67 -2.45
CA GLU A 123 -6.99 12.73 -2.81
C GLU A 123 -6.31 13.82 -1.95
N CYS A 124 -5.17 13.48 -1.36
CA CYS A 124 -4.38 14.41 -0.58
C CYS A 124 -3.66 15.36 -1.55
N THR A 125 -4.06 16.63 -1.57
CA THR A 125 -3.51 17.65 -2.48
C THR A 125 -2.16 18.21 -2.02
N ALA A 126 -1.79 17.99 -0.76
CA ALA A 126 -0.46 18.30 -0.25
C ALA A 126 0.49 17.19 -0.68
N GLU A 127 1.63 17.51 -1.31
CA GLU A 127 2.63 16.51 -1.65
C GLU A 127 3.08 15.80 -0.37
N PRO A 128 2.69 14.53 -0.17
CA PRO A 128 3.14 13.78 0.99
C PRO A 128 4.62 13.57 0.70
N GLY A 129 5.47 14.29 1.42
CA GLY A 129 6.86 14.48 1.06
C GLY A 129 7.53 13.17 0.66
N ALA A 130 8.54 13.26 -0.22
CA ALA A 130 9.20 12.16 -0.94
C ALA A 130 9.71 10.96 -0.10
N ASP A 131 9.51 10.99 1.22
CA ASP A 131 9.97 10.00 2.18
C ASP A 131 8.82 9.34 2.97
N LEU A 132 7.72 8.99 2.31
CA LEU A 132 6.68 8.14 2.91
C LEU A 132 7.17 6.71 3.16
N ASP A 133 7.94 6.16 2.22
CA ASP A 133 8.36 4.76 2.23
C ASP A 133 9.43 4.44 3.31
N ARG A 134 10.05 5.45 3.94
CA ARG A 134 10.87 5.25 5.15
C ARG A 134 10.07 5.22 6.46
N GLY A 135 8.78 5.55 6.42
CA GLY A 135 7.89 5.49 7.57
C GLY A 135 7.31 4.09 7.81
N THR A 136 6.68 3.89 8.97
CA THR A 136 5.92 2.67 9.26
C THR A 136 4.74 2.56 8.29
N HIS A 137 4.68 1.43 7.59
CA HIS A 137 3.63 1.15 6.63
C HIS A 137 3.22 -0.33 6.65
N THR A 138 2.05 -0.62 6.12
CA THR A 138 1.58 -1.98 5.83
C THR A 138 0.92 -2.01 4.45
N ASP A 139 0.99 -3.14 3.77
CA ASP A 139 0.38 -3.34 2.45
C ASP A 139 -0.89 -4.18 2.62
N VAL A 140 -1.97 -3.77 1.96
CA VAL A 140 -3.26 -4.46 1.99
C VAL A 140 -3.75 -4.72 0.57
N SER A 141 -4.33 -5.91 0.36
CA SER A 141 -4.96 -6.27 -0.91
C SER A 141 -6.46 -6.37 -0.72
N MET A 142 -7.20 -5.70 -1.59
CA MET A 142 -8.66 -5.65 -1.55
C MET A 142 -9.22 -6.10 -2.89
N ARG A 143 -10.24 -6.96 -2.86
CA ARG A 143 -10.97 -7.34 -4.07
C ARG A 143 -12.13 -6.37 -4.28
N LEU A 144 -12.18 -5.72 -5.43
CA LEU A 144 -13.34 -4.94 -5.86
C LEU A 144 -14.53 -5.88 -6.04
N ALA A 145 -15.66 -5.55 -5.41
CA ALA A 145 -16.95 -6.17 -5.73
C ALA A 145 -17.27 -5.85 -7.20
N ARG A 146 -17.74 -6.87 -7.94
CA ARG A 146 -18.21 -6.72 -9.32
C ARG A 146 -19.68 -6.32 -9.33
#